data_AF-A0A1I2PLN3-F1
#
_entry.id   AF-A0A1I2PLN3-F1
#
_cell.length_a   1.000
_cell.length_b   1.000
_cell.length_c   1.000
_cell.angle_alpha   90.00
_cell.angle_beta   90.00
_cell.angle_gamma   90.00
#
_symmetry.space_group_name_H-M   'P 1'
#
loop_
_entity.id
_entity.type
_entity.pdbx_description
1 polymer ?
#
loop_
_entity_poly.entity_id
_entity_poly.type
_entity_poly.pdbx_seq_one_letter_code
_entity_poly.pdbx_strand_id
1 'polypeptide(L)'
;MKGFTLSIFTILSVLYCLRFGYIWTAYGHGGQLMGIPFALIMIGLTIWYVSANNEIKKEKVFYGALFYFLSLAFFSITIEIIRSTNPNHFELLYVEPEDIVNKIFMGLAAAGILATVLKFRQINKQEAVQ
;
A
#
# COMPACT_ATOMS: atom_id res chain seq x y z
N MET A 1 10.54 4.28 18.15
CA MET A 1 9.29 4.67 17.44
C MET A 1 9.15 4.01 16.07
N LYS A 2 9.98 4.31 15.06
CA LYS A 2 9.81 3.81 13.66
C LYS A 2 9.40 2.32 13.53
N GLY A 3 10.08 1.40 14.22
CA GLY A 3 9.72 -0.03 14.21
C GLY A 3 8.31 -0.36 14.76
N PHE A 4 7.86 0.33 15.80
CA PHE A 4 6.50 0.16 16.35
C PHE A 4 5.43 0.66 15.36
N THR A 5 5.68 1.80 14.71
CA THR A 5 4.83 2.32 13.64
C THR A 5 4.73 1.34 12.46
N LEU A 6 5.84 0.70 12.10
CA LEU A 6 5.89 -0.30 11.03
C LEU A 6 5.09 -1.58 11.37
N SER A 7 5.15 -2.03 12.62
CA SER A 7 4.30 -3.13 13.11
C SER A 7 2.81 -2.77 13.03
N ILE A 8 2.43 -1.54 13.39
CA ILE A 8 1.04 -1.05 13.24
C ILE A 8 0.61 -1.08 11.78
N PHE A 9 1.41 -0.54 10.85
CA PHE A 9 1.08 -0.59 9.42
C PHE A 9 0.90 -2.02 8.92
N THR A 10 1.75 -2.95 9.35
CA THR A 10 1.63 -4.37 8.97
C THR A 10 0.36 -5.01 9.49
N ILE A 11 0.00 -4.78 10.76
CA ILE A 11 -1.25 -5.27 11.35
C ILE A 11 -2.45 -4.69 10.60
N LEU A 12 -2.45 -3.39 10.30
CA LEU A 12 -3.50 -2.74 9.51
C LEU A 12 -3.59 -3.31 8.09
N SER A 13 -2.47 -3.62 7.43
CA SER A 13 -2.45 -4.28 6.11
C SER A 13 -3.02 -5.69 6.14
N VAL A 14 -2.74 -6.47 7.19
CA VAL A 14 -3.33 -7.81 7.37
C VAL A 14 -4.83 -7.71 7.65
N LEU A 15 -5.25 -6.81 8.55
CA LEU A 15 -6.68 -6.56 8.83
C LEU A 15 -7.44 -6.04 7.59
N TYR A 16 -6.79 -5.19 6.77
CA TYR A 16 -7.32 -4.73 5.50
C TYR A 16 -7.53 -5.90 4.53
N CYS A 17 -6.52 -6.77 4.37
CA CYS A 17 -6.62 -7.98 3.57
C CYS A 17 -7.76 -8.90 4.03
N LEU A 18 -7.96 -9.06 5.34
CA LEU A 18 -9.08 -9.85 5.87
C LEU A 18 -10.44 -9.19 5.59
N ARG A 19 -10.57 -7.88 5.79
CA ARG A 19 -11.83 -7.14 5.56
C ARG A 19 -12.22 -7.12 4.08
N PHE A 20 -11.32 -6.69 3.19
CA PHE A 20 -11.63 -6.59 1.76
C PHE A 20 -11.58 -7.96 1.07
N GLY A 21 -10.79 -8.90 1.58
CA GLY A 21 -10.81 -10.30 1.14
C GLY A 21 -12.14 -11.01 1.43
N TYR A 22 -12.93 -10.53 2.40
CA TYR A 22 -14.28 -11.04 2.69
C TYR A 22 -15.39 -10.28 1.94
N ILE A 23 -15.16 -9.02 1.56
CA ILE A 23 -16.14 -8.22 0.78
C ILE A 23 -16.24 -8.72 -0.68
N TRP A 24 -15.20 -9.36 -1.22
CA TRP A 24 -15.14 -9.82 -2.62
C TRP A 24 -15.41 -11.31 -2.84
N THR A 25 -15.54 -12.14 -1.79
CA THR A 25 -15.94 -13.56 -1.95
C THR A 25 -17.39 -13.76 -2.33
N ALA A 26 -18.23 -12.72 -2.21
CA ALA A 26 -19.62 -12.77 -2.64
C ALA A 26 -19.77 -12.59 -4.17
N TYR A 27 -19.05 -11.64 -4.78
CA TYR A 27 -19.13 -11.33 -6.22
C TYR A 27 -17.81 -10.66 -6.72
N GLY A 28 -17.09 -11.27 -7.68
CA GLY A 28 -16.27 -10.49 -8.64
C GLY A 28 -14.72 -10.50 -8.57
N HIS A 29 -14.04 -11.59 -8.22
CA HIS A 29 -12.64 -11.94 -8.61
C HIS A 29 -11.39 -11.01 -8.42
N GLY A 30 -11.44 -9.68 -8.36
CA GLY A 30 -10.24 -8.80 -8.44
C GLY A 30 -9.58 -8.37 -7.12
N GLY A 31 -10.34 -8.15 -6.05
CA GLY A 31 -9.87 -7.50 -4.82
C GLY A 31 -9.04 -8.41 -3.90
N GLN A 32 -9.38 -9.70 -3.81
CA GLN A 32 -8.57 -10.69 -3.08
C GLN A 32 -7.14 -10.79 -3.65
N LEU A 33 -7.03 -10.69 -4.98
CA LEU A 33 -5.74 -10.75 -5.68
C LEU A 33 -4.80 -9.60 -5.29
N MET A 34 -5.30 -8.47 -4.81
CA MET A 34 -4.49 -7.31 -4.41
C MET A 34 -4.22 -7.22 -2.90
N GLY A 35 -5.20 -7.60 -2.07
CA GLY A 35 -5.05 -7.54 -0.60
C GLY A 35 -3.98 -8.49 -0.04
N ILE A 36 -3.87 -9.71 -0.60
CA ILE A 36 -2.91 -10.71 -0.12
C ILE A 36 -1.47 -10.30 -0.47
N PRO A 37 -1.11 -9.95 -1.72
CA PRO A 37 0.22 -9.42 -2.03
C PRO A 37 0.59 -8.18 -1.22
N PHE A 38 -0.36 -7.30 -0.91
CA PHE A 38 -0.11 -6.14 -0.05
C PHE A 38 0.36 -6.54 1.35
N ALA A 39 -0.42 -7.40 2.01
CA ALA A 39 -0.07 -7.88 3.35
C ALA A 39 1.29 -8.61 3.35
N LEU A 40 1.55 -9.45 2.34
CA LEU A 40 2.82 -10.16 2.19
C LEU A 40 4.02 -9.21 1.99
N ILE A 41 3.90 -8.18 1.15
CA ILE A 41 4.97 -7.20 0.94
C ILE A 41 5.20 -6.37 2.21
N MET A 42 4.14 -5.97 2.94
CA MET A 42 4.28 -5.27 4.22
C MET A 42 4.92 -6.12 5.32
N ILE A 43 4.59 -7.41 5.40
CA ILE A 43 5.27 -8.37 6.27
C ILE A 43 6.75 -8.49 5.88
N GLY A 44 7.04 -8.65 4.58
CA GLY A 44 8.41 -8.74 4.07
C GLY A 44 9.26 -7.50 4.37
N LEU A 45 8.70 -6.30 4.19
CA LEU A 45 9.35 -5.03 4.55
C LEU A 45 9.58 -4.91 6.06
N THR A 46 8.66 -5.41 6.89
CA THR A 46 8.83 -5.43 8.35
C THR A 46 9.92 -6.39 8.80
N ILE A 47 9.98 -7.59 8.24
CA ILE A 47 11.07 -8.54 8.47
C ILE A 47 12.39 -7.89 8.03
N TRP A 48 12.45 -7.30 6.83
CA TRP A 48 13.65 -6.66 6.32
C TRP A 48 14.12 -5.47 7.19
N TYR A 49 13.20 -4.68 7.73
CA TYR A 49 13.53 -3.62 8.68
C TYR A 49 14.18 -4.15 9.96
N VAL A 50 13.66 -5.25 10.51
CA VAL A 50 14.22 -5.90 11.71
C VAL A 50 15.58 -6.54 11.40
N SER A 51 15.76 -7.15 10.22
CA SER A 51 17.01 -7.79 9.78
C SER A 51 18.06 -6.81 9.21
N ALA A 52 17.81 -5.50 9.18
CA ALA A 52 18.73 -4.53 8.59
C ALA A 52 19.82 -4.08 9.59
N ASN A 53 21.08 -4.45 9.32
CA ASN A 53 22.22 -4.18 10.21
C ASN A 53 22.76 -2.72 10.19
N ASN A 54 22.16 -1.80 9.42
CA ASN A 54 22.59 -0.40 9.33
C ASN A 54 21.35 0.52 9.33
N GLU A 55 21.39 1.59 10.13
CA GLU A 55 20.32 2.58 10.26
C GLU A 55 19.88 3.19 8.92
N ILE A 56 20.80 3.41 7.97
CA ILE A 56 20.48 3.92 6.63
C ILE A 56 19.61 2.92 5.85
N LYS A 57 19.87 1.61 6.00
CA LYS A 57 19.03 0.55 5.42
C LYS A 57 17.67 0.51 6.12
N LYS A 58 17.63 0.56 7.46
CA LYS A 58 16.37 0.65 8.23
C LYS A 58 15.53 1.84 7.81
N GLU A 59 16.13 3.01 7.60
CA GLU A 59 15.42 4.22 7.21
C GLU A 59 14.85 4.11 5.78
N LYS A 60 15.62 3.57 4.83
CA LYS A 60 15.13 3.26 3.47
C LYS A 60 13.94 2.28 3.52
N VAL A 61 14.07 1.17 4.24
CA VAL A 61 12.97 0.18 4.36
C VAL A 61 11.74 0.81 5.05
N PHE A 62 11.92 1.60 6.10
CA PHE A 62 10.82 2.29 6.78
C PHE A 62 10.06 3.25 5.86
N TYR A 63 10.77 4.10 5.10
CA TYR A 63 10.11 5.03 4.17
C TYR A 63 9.47 4.32 2.98
N GLY A 64 10.09 3.25 2.44
CA GLY A 64 9.47 2.41 1.42
C GLY A 64 8.16 1.80 1.91
N ALA A 65 8.14 1.23 3.12
CA ALA A 65 6.93 0.68 3.73
C ALA A 65 5.88 1.76 4.05
N LEU A 66 6.29 2.95 4.51
CA LEU A 66 5.37 4.06 4.74
C LEU A 66 4.66 4.49 3.46
N PHE A 67 5.39 4.74 2.37
CA PHE A 67 4.77 5.18 1.11
C PHE A 67 3.96 4.07 0.46
N TYR A 68 4.41 2.81 0.55
CA TYR A 68 3.64 1.66 0.08
C TYR A 68 2.33 1.48 0.86
N PHE A 69 2.36 1.60 2.19
CA PHE A 69 1.17 1.60 3.03
C PHE A 69 0.22 2.76 2.69
N LEU A 70 0.75 3.98 2.54
CA LEU A 70 -0.05 5.17 2.19
C LEU A 70 -0.72 5.03 0.83
N SER A 71 -0.02 4.55 -0.21
CA SER A 71 -0.60 4.32 -1.54
C SER A 71 -1.86 3.46 -1.48
N LEU A 72 -1.85 2.40 -0.65
CA LEU A 72 -2.99 1.50 -0.52
C LEU A 72 -4.04 1.95 0.50
N ALA A 73 -3.66 2.71 1.53
CA ALA A 73 -4.62 3.43 2.37
C ALA A 73 -5.44 4.43 1.53
N PHE A 74 -4.78 5.22 0.67
CA PHE A 74 -5.46 6.13 -0.26
C PHE A 74 -6.31 5.37 -1.27
N PHE A 75 -5.82 4.27 -1.86
CA PHE A 75 -6.60 3.45 -2.79
C PHE A 75 -7.89 2.93 -2.13
N SER A 76 -7.77 2.36 -0.93
CA SER A 76 -8.93 1.91 -0.16
C SER A 76 -9.93 3.03 0.11
N ILE A 77 -9.45 4.23 0.45
CA ILE A 77 -10.31 5.39 0.73
C ILE A 77 -11.03 5.83 -0.56
N THR A 78 -10.32 5.90 -1.70
CA THR A 78 -10.92 6.25 -2.99
C THR A 78 -12.00 5.26 -3.41
N ILE A 79 -11.77 3.95 -3.27
CA ILE A 79 -12.78 2.92 -3.61
C ILE A 79 -13.99 2.99 -2.67
N GLU A 80 -13.79 3.24 -1.37
CA GLU A 80 -14.88 3.41 -0.41
C GLU A 80 -15.71 4.69 -0.68
N ILE A 81 -15.06 5.80 -1.08
CA ILE A 81 -15.74 7.03 -1.51
C ILE A 81 -16.58 6.74 -2.77
N ILE A 82 -16.02 6.06 -3.78
CA ILE A 82 -16.78 5.71 -5.00
C ILE A 82 -18.00 4.83 -4.65
N ARG A 83 -17.82 3.82 -3.80
CA ARG A 83 -18.91 2.94 -3.33
C ARG A 83 -20.03 3.70 -2.62
N SER A 84 -19.69 4.68 -1.78
CA SER A 84 -20.64 5.43 -0.97
C SER A 84 -21.30 6.61 -1.69
N THR A 85 -20.72 7.08 -2.80
CA THR A 85 -21.22 8.26 -3.54
C THR A 85 -21.83 7.96 -4.91
N ASN A 86 -21.48 6.83 -5.54
CA ASN A 86 -21.99 6.48 -6.87
C ASN A 86 -23.16 5.47 -6.79
N PRO A 87 -24.37 5.80 -7.30
CA PRO A 87 -25.50 4.86 -7.32
C PRO A 87 -25.21 3.62 -8.19
N ASN A 88 -24.40 3.75 -9.25
CA ASN A 88 -24.00 2.66 -10.14
C ASN A 88 -22.61 2.07 -9.77
N HIS A 89 -22.20 2.17 -8.50
CA HIS A 89 -20.91 1.65 -8.04
C HIS A 89 -20.70 0.15 -8.34
N PHE A 90 -21.76 -0.65 -8.50
CA PHE A 90 -21.63 -2.07 -8.86
C PHE A 90 -21.00 -2.25 -10.25
N GLU A 91 -21.51 -1.52 -11.24
CA GLU A 91 -20.99 -1.54 -12.61
C GLU A 91 -19.57 -0.97 -12.67
N LEU A 92 -19.34 0.15 -11.99
CA LEU A 92 -18.05 0.86 -12.00
C LEU A 92 -16.93 0.09 -11.28
N LEU A 93 -17.22 -0.63 -10.19
CA LEU A 93 -16.20 -1.27 -9.34
C LEU A 93 -16.10 -2.80 -9.49
N TYR A 94 -17.12 -3.48 -10.02
CA TYR A 94 -17.17 -4.96 -10.06
C TYR A 94 -17.39 -5.53 -11.46
N VAL A 95 -18.02 -4.78 -12.38
CA VAL A 95 -18.07 -5.12 -13.82
C VAL A 95 -16.87 -4.52 -14.56
N GLU A 96 -16.40 -3.35 -14.10
CA GLU A 96 -15.18 -2.65 -14.52
C GLU A 96 -14.94 -2.56 -16.05
N PRO A 97 -15.94 -2.15 -16.87
CA PRO A 97 -15.80 -2.13 -18.33
C PRO A 97 -14.74 -1.14 -18.85
N GLU A 98 -14.31 -0.18 -18.03
CA GLU A 98 -13.34 0.86 -18.38
C GLU A 98 -11.99 0.77 -17.64
N ASP A 99 -11.71 -0.30 -16.88
CA ASP A 99 -10.44 -0.49 -16.15
C ASP A 99 -10.11 0.67 -15.17
N ILE A 100 -11.15 1.28 -14.58
CA ILE A 100 -11.02 2.50 -13.76
C ILE A 100 -10.39 2.21 -12.39
N VAL A 101 -10.69 1.09 -11.76
CA VAL A 101 -10.12 0.70 -10.46
C VAL A 101 -8.63 0.44 -10.63
N ASN A 102 -8.24 -0.26 -11.69
CA ASN A 102 -6.83 -0.48 -12.04
C ASN A 102 -6.09 0.83 -12.35
N LYS A 103 -6.68 1.77 -13.10
CA LYS A 103 -6.10 3.10 -13.35
C LYS A 103 -5.85 3.89 -12.05
N ILE A 104 -6.82 3.88 -11.13
CA ILE A 104 -6.67 4.52 -9.80
C ILE A 104 -5.55 3.85 -9.00
N PHE A 105 -5.51 2.51 -8.99
CA PHE A 105 -4.44 1.75 -8.33
C PHE A 105 -3.06 2.09 -8.90
N MET A 106 -2.89 2.03 -10.22
CA MET A 106 -1.62 2.34 -10.89
C MET A 106 -1.17 3.78 -10.62
N GLY A 107 -2.08 4.76 -10.64
CA GLY A 107 -1.76 6.16 -10.33
C GLY A 107 -1.22 6.33 -8.90
N LEU A 108 -1.87 5.70 -7.91
CA LEU A 108 -1.46 5.76 -6.51
C LEU A 108 -0.18 4.95 -6.22
N ALA A 109 0.00 3.82 -6.90
CA ALA A 109 1.23 3.03 -6.83
C ALA A 109 2.42 3.79 -7.44
N ALA A 110 2.24 4.43 -8.60
CA ALA A 110 3.26 5.29 -9.22
C ALA A 110 3.64 6.47 -8.31
N ALA A 111 2.65 7.13 -7.69
CA ALA A 111 2.91 8.19 -6.70
C ALA A 111 3.73 7.69 -5.50
N GLY A 112 3.42 6.50 -4.97
CA GLY A 112 4.17 5.87 -3.88
C GLY A 112 5.61 5.51 -4.26
N ILE A 113 5.81 4.99 -5.47
CA ILE A 113 7.15 4.71 -6.02
C ILE A 113 7.95 6.01 -6.15
N LEU A 114 7.37 7.07 -6.72
CA LEU A 114 8.02 8.37 -6.86
C LEU A 114 8.40 8.96 -5.50
N ALA A 115 7.50 8.95 -4.52
CA ALA A 115 7.78 9.40 -3.16
C ALA A 115 8.93 8.62 -2.51
N THR A 116 8.94 7.29 -2.69
CA THR A 116 10.01 6.40 -2.20
C THR A 116 11.36 6.75 -2.84
N VAL A 117 11.42 6.87 -4.18
CA VAL A 117 12.64 7.22 -4.91
C VAL A 117 13.17 8.59 -4.49
N LEU A 118 12.29 9.61 -4.39
CA LEU A 118 12.68 10.94 -3.94
C LEU A 118 13.26 10.90 -2.52
N LYS A 119 12.64 10.16 -1.60
CA LYS A 119 13.11 10.03 -0.22
C LYS A 119 14.43 9.26 -0.13
N PHE A 120 14.63 8.21 -0.93
CA PHE A 120 15.89 7.48 -0.98
C PHE A 120 17.04 8.35 -1.50
N ARG A 121 16.78 9.21 -2.50
CA ARG A 121 17.76 10.20 -2.98
C ARG A 121 18.10 11.25 -1.91
N GLN A 122 17.14 11.65 -1.08
CA GLN A 122 17.42 12.53 0.07
C GLN A 122 18.31 11.85 1.12
N ILE A 123 18.01 10.60 1.50
CA ILE A 123 18.80 9.83 2.47
C ILE A 123 20.25 9.67 1.98
N ASN A 124 20.45 9.27 0.72
CA ASN A 124 21.79 9.13 0.14
C ASN A 124 22.57 10.47 0.10
N LYS A 125 21.88 11.60 -0.08
CA LYS A 125 22.51 12.93 -0.04
C LYS A 125 22.91 13.34 1.37
N GLN A 126 22.18 12.90 2.39
CA GLN A 126 22.54 13.15 3.80
C GLN A 126 23.74 12.28 4.21
N GLU A 127 23.76 11.01 3.77
CA GLU A 127 24.90 10.08 3.92
C GLU A 127 26.19 10.64 3.28
N ALA A 128 26.12 11.22 2.08
CA ALA A 128 27.29 11.77 1.38
C ALA A 128 27.83 13.11 1.92
N VAL A 129 27.25 13.65 2.99
CA VAL A 129 27.65 14.92 3.65
C VAL A 129 28.16 14.68 5.09
N GLN A 130 28.11 13.43 5.55
CA GLN A 130 28.61 12.98 6.86
C GLN A 130 29.97 12.29 6.74
#